data_AF-A0A2W5FHE2-F1
#
_entry.id   AF-A0A2W5FHE2-F1
#
_cell.length_a   1.000
_cell.length_b   1.000
_cell.length_c   1.000
_cell.angle_alpha   90.00
_cell.angle_beta   90.00
_cell.angle_gamma   90.00
#
_symmetry.space_group_name_H-M   'P 1'
#
loop_
_entity.id
_entity.type
_entity.pdbx_description
1 polymer ?
#
loop_
_entity_poly.entity_id
_entity_poly.type
_entity_poly.pdbx_seq_one_letter_code
_entity_poly.pdbx_strand_id
1 'polypeptide(L)'
;VIVYVILGNMMMGALGIVGGLWAEKFDHLASVTNFIVTPLTFLSGTFYALTALPLFWQKIALYNPFFYVIDGFRAGFIGAAEASIATGIAILILSNVVLLGLAWWMLKTGYKTKS
;
A
#
# COMPACT_ATOMS: atom_id res chain seq x y z
N VAL A 1 -4.61 -9.01 13.38
CA VAL A 1 -4.52 -7.53 13.53
C VAL A 1 -3.10 -7.01 13.52
N ILE A 2 -2.28 -7.29 14.54
CA ILE A 2 -0.96 -6.64 14.75
C ILE A 2 -0.04 -6.75 13.52
N VAL A 3 0.07 -7.93 12.92
CA VAL A 3 0.89 -8.16 11.72
C VAL A 3 0.49 -7.22 10.57
N TYR A 4 -0.81 -7.08 10.29
CA TYR A 4 -1.33 -6.20 9.24
C TYR A 4 -1.07 -4.72 9.54
N VAL A 5 -1.17 -4.30 10.80
CA VAL A 5 -0.84 -2.93 11.23
C VAL A 5 0.63 -2.62 11.00
N ILE A 6 1.51 -3.54 11.40
CA ILE A 6 2.96 -3.37 11.22
C ILE A 6 3.31 -3.30 9.72
N LEU A 7 2.83 -4.27 8.93
CA LEU A 7 3.11 -4.32 7.49
C LEU A 7 2.51 -3.12 6.74
N GLY A 8 1.31 -2.68 7.11
CA GLY A 8 0.66 -1.50 6.52
C GLY A 8 1.41 -0.21 6.83
N ASN A 9 1.79 -0.01 8.10
CA ASN A 9 2.57 1.18 8.50
C ASN A 9 3.97 1.19 7.89
N MET A 10 4.64 0.02 7.80
CA MET A 10 5.92 -0.09 7.09
C MET A 10 5.77 0.28 5.61
N MET A 11 4.69 -0.16 4.96
CA MET A 11 4.42 0.16 3.55
C MET A 11 4.23 1.67 3.36
N MET A 12 3.43 2.31 4.21
CA MET A 12 3.22 3.76 4.20
C MET A 12 4.50 4.53 4.46
N GLY A 13 5.30 4.11 5.44
CA GLY A 13 6.59 4.70 5.74
C GLY A 13 7.57 4.59 4.57
N ALA A 14 7.66 3.42 3.94
CA ALA A 14 8.52 3.19 2.77
C ALA A 14 8.08 4.05 1.58
N LEU A 15 6.78 4.12 1.29
CA LEU A 15 6.22 5.01 0.27
C LEU A 15 6.54 6.49 0.56
N GLY A 16 6.45 6.91 1.81
CA GLY A 16 6.83 8.27 2.23
C GLY A 16 8.29 8.59 1.98
N ILE A 17 9.20 7.64 2.27
CA ILE A 17 10.64 7.79 1.99
C ILE A 17 10.88 7.90 0.48
N VAL A 18 10.32 6.98 -0.31
CA VAL A 18 10.47 6.96 -1.77
C VAL A 18 9.92 8.25 -2.38
N GLY A 19 8.70 8.63 -2.01
CA GLY A 19 8.06 9.85 -2.48
C GLY A 19 8.84 11.10 -2.08
N GLY A 20 9.35 11.15 -0.85
CA GLY A 20 10.15 12.27 -0.33
C GLY A 20 11.48 12.44 -1.06
N LEU A 21 12.17 11.34 -1.37
CA LEU A 21 13.42 11.37 -2.14
C LEU A 21 13.19 11.69 -3.62
N TRP A 22 12.04 11.31 -4.18
CA TRP A 22 11.70 11.56 -5.57
C TRP A 22 11.21 12.99 -5.82
N ALA A 23 10.45 13.55 -4.89
CA ALA A 23 9.82 14.85 -5.02
C ALA A 23 10.84 15.99 -4.98
N GLU A 24 10.73 16.92 -5.93
CA GLU A 24 11.53 18.16 -5.97
C GLU A 24 10.80 19.33 -5.31
N LYS A 25 9.47 19.22 -5.25
CA LYS A 25 8.56 20.23 -4.71
C LYS A 25 7.48 19.53 -3.90
N PHE A 26 6.91 20.25 -2.94
CA PHE A 26 5.77 19.78 -2.14
C PHE A 26 4.58 19.35 -3.02
N ASP A 27 4.37 20.02 -4.17
CA ASP A 27 3.29 19.68 -5.11
C ASP A 27 3.43 18.25 -5.69
N HIS A 28 4.66 17.74 -5.84
CA HIS A 28 4.89 16.38 -6.33
C HIS A 28 4.46 15.33 -5.30
N LEU A 29 4.72 15.59 -4.01
CA LEU A 29 4.23 14.73 -2.92
C LEU A 29 2.70 14.75 -2.85
N ALA A 30 2.10 15.94 -2.92
CA ALA A 30 0.65 16.09 -2.93
C ALA A 30 0.02 15.34 -4.12
N SER A 31 0.66 15.38 -5.28
CA SER A 31 0.20 14.67 -6.48
C SER A 31 0.24 13.15 -6.29
N VAL A 32 1.31 12.59 -5.74
CA VAL A 32 1.39 11.15 -5.45
C VAL A 32 0.27 10.72 -4.50
N THR A 33 0.05 11.50 -3.44
CA THR A 33 -1.04 11.20 -2.50
C THR A 33 -2.40 11.26 -3.20
N ASN A 34 -2.69 12.34 -3.93
CA ASN A 34 -4.02 12.58 -4.49
C ASN A 34 -4.36 11.69 -5.69
N PHE A 35 -3.37 11.32 -6.51
CA PHE A 35 -3.61 10.54 -7.73
C PHE A 35 -3.28 9.05 -7.59
N ILE A 36 -2.53 8.65 -6.57
CA ILE A 36 -2.14 7.24 -6.38
C ILE A 36 -2.69 6.72 -5.06
N VAL A 37 -2.29 7.30 -3.93
CA VAL A 37 -2.64 6.76 -2.60
C VAL A 37 -4.15 6.84 -2.36
N THR A 38 -4.76 7.99 -2.64
CA THR A 38 -6.18 8.22 -2.40
C THR A 38 -7.05 7.28 -3.25
N PRO A 39 -6.90 7.19 -4.59
CA PRO A 39 -7.70 6.27 -5.39
C PRO A 39 -7.50 4.80 -5.03
N LEU A 40 -6.27 4.37 -4.72
CA LEU A 40 -6.00 3.01 -4.27
C LEU A 40 -6.64 2.73 -2.91
N THR A 41 -6.67 3.70 -2.01
CA THR A 41 -7.34 3.56 -0.71
C THR A 41 -8.85 3.47 -0.88
N PHE A 42 -9.46 4.23 -1.79
CA PHE A 42 -10.88 4.04 -2.11
C PHE A 42 -11.14 2.68 -2.75
N LEU A 43 -10.20 2.18 -3.55
CA LEU A 43 -10.33 0.87 -4.19
C LEU A 43 -10.15 -0.32 -3.22
N SER A 44 -9.73 -0.06 -1.98
CA SER A 44 -9.28 -1.08 -1.01
C SER A 44 -10.39 -1.81 -0.24
N GLY A 45 -11.66 -1.62 -0.60
CA GLY A 45 -12.79 -2.28 0.07
C GLY A 45 -13.12 -1.70 1.46
N THR A 46 -12.65 -0.48 1.74
CA THR A 46 -13.00 0.29 2.96
C THR A 46 -14.48 0.63 3.02
N PHE A 47 -15.08 0.98 1.88
CA PHE A 47 -16.47 1.47 1.78
C PHE A 47 -17.45 0.45 1.20
N TYR A 48 -16.96 -0.61 0.58
CA TYR A 48 -17.78 -1.60 -0.11
C TYR A 48 -17.15 -3.00 0.01
N ALA A 49 -17.98 -4.03 -0.07
CA ALA A 49 -17.49 -5.40 -0.20
C ALA A 49 -16.95 -5.66 -1.62
N LEU A 50 -15.90 -6.46 -1.75
CA LEU A 50 -15.31 -6.83 -3.03
C LEU A 50 -16.36 -7.47 -3.95
N THR A 51 -17.26 -8.28 -3.41
CA THR A 51 -18.35 -8.94 -4.16
C THR A 51 -19.36 -7.97 -4.78
N ALA A 52 -19.48 -6.75 -4.26
CA ALA A 52 -20.38 -5.74 -4.80
C ALA A 52 -19.82 -5.03 -6.05
N LEU A 53 -18.51 -5.15 -6.32
CA LEU A 53 -17.88 -4.57 -7.48
C LEU A 53 -18.11 -5.41 -8.75
N PRO A 54 -18.18 -4.80 -9.94
CA PRO A 54 -18.08 -5.52 -11.20
C PRO A 54 -16.77 -6.31 -11.30
N LEU A 55 -16.78 -7.43 -12.04
CA LEU A 55 -15.65 -8.38 -12.14
C LEU A 55 -14.30 -7.71 -12.51
N PHE A 56 -14.34 -6.66 -13.33
CA PHE A 56 -13.16 -5.87 -13.68
C PHE A 56 -12.52 -5.19 -12.46
N TRP A 57 -13.33 -4.48 -11.66
CA TRP A 57 -12.86 -3.77 -10.47
C TRP A 57 -12.45 -4.70 -9.34
N GLN A 58 -13.09 -5.86 -9.21
CA GLN A 58 -12.66 -6.90 -8.29
C GLN A 58 -11.22 -7.33 -8.56
N LYS A 59 -10.88 -7.59 -9.84
CA LYS A 59 -9.53 -7.96 -10.22
C LYS A 59 -8.52 -6.87 -9.87
N ILE A 60 -8.84 -5.61 -10.16
CA ILE A 60 -7.92 -4.49 -9.84
C ILE A 60 -7.72 -4.35 -8.33
N ALA A 61 -8.80 -4.48 -7.53
CA ALA A 61 -8.70 -4.42 -6.07
C ALA A 61 -7.81 -5.55 -5.51
N LEU A 62 -7.84 -6.75 -6.09
CA LEU A 62 -6.97 -7.86 -5.69
C LEU A 62 -5.49 -7.65 -6.07
N TYR A 63 -5.16 -6.77 -7.02
CA TYR A 63 -3.77 -6.38 -7.26
C TYR A 63 -3.28 -5.24 -6.35
N ASN A 64 -4.19 -4.63 -5.61
CA ASN A 64 -3.89 -3.47 -4.78
C ASN A 64 -3.40 -3.91 -3.38
N PRO A 65 -2.16 -3.62 -2.97
CA PRO A 65 -1.68 -3.98 -1.65
C PRO A 65 -2.45 -3.27 -0.52
N PHE A 66 -3.02 -2.10 -0.75
CA PHE A 66 -3.86 -1.39 0.23
C PHE A 66 -5.12 -2.19 0.58
N PHE A 67 -5.69 -2.95 -0.37
CA PHE A 67 -6.83 -3.83 -0.12
C PHE A 67 -6.50 -4.84 0.98
N TYR A 68 -5.33 -5.49 0.91
CA TYR A 68 -4.92 -6.49 1.91
C TYR A 68 -4.61 -5.89 3.29
N VAL A 69 -4.14 -4.63 3.36
CA VAL A 69 -3.99 -3.93 4.65
C VAL A 69 -5.35 -3.77 5.33
N ILE A 70 -6.33 -3.23 4.59
CA ILE A 70 -7.66 -2.92 5.12
C ILE A 70 -8.44 -4.20 5.41
N ASP A 71 -8.48 -5.16 4.48
CA ASP A 71 -9.19 -6.42 4.65
C ASP A 71 -8.61 -7.22 5.82
N GLY A 72 -7.28 -7.32 5.94
CA GLY A 72 -6.64 -8.03 7.04
C GLY A 72 -6.76 -7.33 8.40
N PHE A 73 -6.81 -5.99 8.41
CA PHE A 73 -7.12 -5.24 9.62
C PHE A 73 -8.57 -5.52 10.05
N ARG A 74 -9.53 -5.33 9.14
CA ARG A 74 -10.96 -5.58 9.35
C ARG A 74 -11.20 -7.01 9.83
N ALA A 75 -10.66 -8.01 9.13
CA ALA A 75 -10.76 -9.42 9.47
C ALA A 75 -10.27 -9.72 10.89
N GLY A 76 -9.26 -9.00 11.36
CA GLY A 76 -8.76 -9.15 12.72
C GLY A 76 -9.70 -8.62 13.82
N PHE A 77 -10.67 -7.75 13.48
CA PHE A 77 -11.71 -7.28 14.40
C PHE A 77 -13.02 -8.05 14.25
N ILE A 78 -13.47 -8.26 13.01
CA ILE A 78 -14.79 -8.88 12.73
C ILE A 78 -14.73 -10.40 12.54
N GLY A 79 -13.53 -10.99 12.46
CA GLY A 79 -13.32 -12.43 12.28
C GLY A 79 -13.58 -12.96 10.86
N ALA A 80 -13.94 -12.09 9.92
CA ALA A 80 -14.22 -12.44 8.52
C ALA A 80 -13.29 -11.67 7.58
N ALA A 81 -12.58 -12.40 6.70
CA ALA A 81 -11.74 -11.86 5.64
C ALA A 81 -12.39 -12.14 4.28
N GLU A 82 -12.34 -11.16 3.37
CA GLU A 82 -12.78 -11.38 1.99
C GLU A 82 -11.70 -12.09 1.16
N ALA A 83 -10.42 -11.89 1.49
CA ALA A 83 -9.31 -12.62 0.91
C ALA A 83 -8.66 -13.59 1.90
N SER A 84 -7.91 -14.57 1.36
CA SER A 84 -7.12 -15.48 2.18
C SER A 84 -6.06 -14.70 2.98
N ILE A 85 -6.04 -14.91 4.29
CA ILE A 85 -5.10 -14.26 5.23
C ILE A 85 -3.65 -14.54 4.83
N ALA A 86 -3.34 -15.77 4.42
CA ALA A 86 -1.98 -16.13 4.01
C ALA A 86 -1.54 -15.35 2.75
N THR A 87 -2.45 -15.21 1.78
CA THR A 87 -2.20 -14.46 0.55
C THR A 87 -2.02 -12.97 0.83
N GLY A 88 -2.85 -12.39 1.70
CA GLY A 88 -2.72 -10.99 2.10
C GLY A 88 -1.37 -10.69 2.77
N ILE A 89 -0.95 -11.53 3.72
CA ILE A 89 0.36 -11.38 4.36
C ILE A 89 1.50 -11.50 3.34
N ALA A 90 1.45 -12.48 2.43
CA ALA A 90 2.48 -12.66 1.41
C ALA A 90 2.62 -11.45 0.48
N ILE A 91 1.49 -10.89 0.03
CA ILE A 91 1.47 -9.70 -0.84
C ILE A 91 2.01 -8.47 -0.10
N LEU A 92 1.65 -8.30 1.17
CA LEU A 92 2.14 -7.18 1.97
C LEU A 92 3.64 -7.28 2.24
N ILE A 93 4.16 -8.48 2.52
CA ILE A 93 5.60 -8.71 2.68
C ILE A 93 6.32 -8.39 1.37
N LEU A 94 5.84 -8.93 0.23
CA LEU A 94 6.44 -8.67 -1.08
C LEU A 94 6.45 -7.16 -1.40
N SER A 95 5.34 -6.48 -1.17
CA SER A 95 5.21 -5.03 -1.40
C SER A 95 6.19 -4.24 -0.54
N ASN A 96 6.33 -4.59 0.74
CA ASN A 96 7.29 -3.98 1.64
C ASN A 96 8.74 -4.22 1.20
N VAL A 97 9.10 -5.46 0.81
CA VAL A 97 10.44 -5.79 0.31
C VAL A 97 10.79 -4.96 -0.91
N VAL A 98 9.85 -4.83 -1.86
CA VAL A 98 10.05 -4.01 -3.07
C VAL A 98 10.22 -2.53 -2.70
N LEU A 99 9.33 -1.97 -1.89
CA LEU A 99 9.36 -0.54 -1.53
C LEU A 99 10.59 -0.18 -0.69
N LEU A 100 10.93 -1.00 0.31
CA LEU A 100 12.12 -0.79 1.15
C LEU A 100 13.40 -1.01 0.35
N GLY A 101 13.43 -1.99 -0.56
CA GLY A 101 14.54 -2.21 -1.48
C GLY A 101 14.76 -1.00 -2.40
N LEU A 102 13.67 -0.43 -2.92
CA LEU A 102 13.72 0.78 -3.75
C LEU A 102 14.16 2.00 -2.93
N ALA A 103 13.62 2.20 -1.73
CA ALA A 103 14.04 3.26 -0.82
C ALA A 103 15.54 3.16 -0.49
N TRP A 104 16.01 1.95 -0.15
CA TRP A 104 17.42 1.70 0.13
C TRP A 104 18.32 1.95 -1.08
N TRP A 105 17.88 1.54 -2.27
CA TRP A 105 18.61 1.79 -3.51
C TRP A 105 18.72 3.30 -3.82
N MET A 106 17.63 4.06 -3.66
CA MET A 106 17.64 5.53 -3.83
C MET A 106 18.58 6.21 -2.84
N LEU A 107 18.55 5.79 -1.57
CA LEU A 107 19.46 6.30 -0.54
C LEU A 107 20.93 5.97 -0.86
N LYS A 108 21.22 4.72 -1.24
CA LYS A 108 22.58 4.26 -1.54
C LYS A 108 23.18 4.94 -2.78
N THR A 109 22.37 5.18 -3.81
CA THR A 109 22.82 5.86 -5.04
C THR A 109 23.01 7.36 -4.86
N GLY A 110 22.61 7.92 -3.71
CA GLY A 110 22.64 9.35 -3.49
C GLY A 110 21.63 10.10 -4.35
N TYR A 111 20.57 9.42 -4.80
CA TYR A 111 19.59 9.98 -5.73
C TYR A 111 18.97 11.24 -5.13
N LYS A 112 19.31 12.40 -5.71
CA LYS A 112 18.93 13.74 -5.24
C LYS A 112 19.40 14.14 -3.83
N THR A 113 20.23 13.33 -3.16
CA THR A 113 20.79 13.65 -1.83
C THR A 113 22.23 14.16 -1.88
N LYS A 114 22.90 14.09 -3.03
CA LYS A 114 24.14 14.84 -3.27
C LYS A 114 23.81 16.19 -3.89
N SER A 115 23.84 17.24 -3.05
CA SER A 115 24.22 18.58 -3.47
C SER A 115 25.73 18.69 -3.56
#